data_AF-A0A654DEM3-F1
#
_entry.id   AF-A0A654DEM3-F1
#
_cell.length_a   1.000
_cell.length_b   1.000
_cell.length_c   1.000
_cell.angle_alpha   90.00
_cell.angle_beta   90.00
_cell.angle_gamma   90.00
#
_symmetry.space_group_name_H-M   'P 1'
#
loop_
_entity.id
_entity.type
_entity.pdbx_description
1 polymer ?
#
loop_
_entity_poly.entity_id
_entity_poly.type
_entity_poly.pdbx_seq_one_letter_code
_entity_poly.pdbx_strand_id
1 'polypeptide(L)'
;MYRVHHFASSLEAYEASLEEGPVRESDLLVIASEGVVGIASTDPIAITTASGALKAFPPMSRAMLLAELVHDATVIGRAVDEALRHRLPVADQFLGFAGPSHLLRSSEVRRTLTHSDIMVTTDALDRRIAGLRDRAVTVDPETSEGLFLRLALGQLAGARDRLGIDPTPTR
;
A
#
# COMPACT_ATOMS: atom_id res chain seq x y z
N MET A 1 -13.20 -13.21 11.53
CA MET A 1 -13.67 -11.81 11.71
C MET A 1 -12.63 -11.14 12.59
N TYR A 2 -12.04 -10.02 12.16
CA TYR A 2 -11.02 -9.30 12.94
C TYR A 2 -11.67 -8.11 13.65
N ARG A 3 -11.05 -7.67 14.74
CA ARG A 3 -11.41 -6.44 15.45
C ARG A 3 -10.25 -5.45 15.38
N VAL A 4 -10.59 -4.17 15.52
CA VAL A 4 -9.61 -3.09 15.67
C VAL A 4 -9.71 -2.59 17.09
N HIS A 5 -8.60 -2.66 17.82
CA HIS A 5 -8.48 -2.24 19.21
C HIS A 5 -7.63 -0.98 19.28
N HIS A 6 -8.06 -0.02 20.09
CA HIS A 6 -7.35 1.23 20.30
C HIS A 6 -6.78 1.24 21.71
N PHE A 7 -5.49 1.58 21.82
CA PHE A 7 -4.77 1.64 23.09
C PHE A 7 -4.15 3.01 23.30
N ALA A 8 -3.90 3.36 24.56
CA ALA A 8 -3.24 4.61 24.90
C ALA A 8 -1.72 4.54 24.64
N SER A 9 -1.13 3.34 24.77
CA SER A 9 0.30 3.08 24.55
C SER A 9 0.55 1.73 23.86
N SER A 10 1.71 1.58 23.20
CA SER A 10 2.09 0.30 22.60
C SER A 10 2.44 -0.77 23.64
N LEU A 11 2.87 -0.38 24.85
CA LEU A 11 3.13 -1.31 25.94
C LEU A 11 1.82 -1.98 26.40
N GLU A 12 0.76 -1.19 26.61
CA GLU A 12 -0.56 -1.71 26.97
C GLU A 12 -1.10 -2.65 25.88
N ALA A 13 -0.91 -2.30 24.60
CA ALA A 13 -1.31 -3.16 23.48
C ALA A 13 -0.53 -4.48 23.44
N TYR A 14 0.77 -4.44 23.78
CA TYR A 14 1.61 -5.62 23.87
C TYR A 14 1.14 -6.55 25.00
N GLU A 15 0.94 -6.01 26.21
CA GLU A 15 0.45 -6.77 27.37
C GLU A 15 -0.92 -7.39 27.10
N ALA A 16 -1.86 -6.62 26.53
CA ALA A 16 -3.19 -7.09 26.18
C ALA A 16 -3.19 -8.23 25.14
N SER A 17 -2.12 -8.38 24.35
CA SER A 17 -1.96 -9.48 23.39
C SER A 17 -1.46 -10.78 24.04
N LEU A 18 -0.89 -10.71 25.24
CA LEU A 18 -0.39 -11.86 26.01
C LEU A 18 -1.42 -12.39 27.01
N GLU A 19 -2.33 -11.55 27.48
CA GLU A 19 -3.36 -11.91 28.45
C GLU A 19 -4.53 -12.68 27.81
N GLU A 20 -5.23 -13.50 28.62
CA GLU A 20 -6.52 -14.07 28.22
C GLU A 20 -7.61 -12.97 28.20
N GLY A 21 -7.57 -12.15 27.16
CA GLY A 21 -8.37 -10.94 27.03
C GLY A 21 -9.28 -10.91 25.80
N PRO A 22 -9.82 -9.72 25.47
CA PRO A 22 -10.67 -9.51 24.30
C PRO A 22 -9.88 -9.46 22.98
N VAL A 23 -8.56 -9.27 23.04
CA VAL A 23 -7.66 -9.27 21.88
C VAL A 23 -7.44 -10.72 21.45
N ARG A 24 -7.64 -10.98 20.15
CA ARG A 24 -7.39 -12.29 19.54
C ARG A 24 -6.32 -12.17 18.48
N GLU A 25 -5.66 -13.28 18.18
CA GLU A 25 -4.68 -13.35 17.10
C GLU A 25 -5.29 -12.83 15.78
N SER A 26 -4.50 -12.06 15.02
CA SER A 26 -4.90 -11.37 13.80
C SER A 26 -5.89 -10.20 13.97
N ASP A 27 -6.21 -9.80 15.20
CA ASP A 27 -6.80 -8.48 15.45
C ASP A 27 -5.77 -7.37 15.19
N LEU A 28 -6.27 -6.14 14.96
CA LEU A 28 -5.43 -4.98 14.72
C LEU A 28 -5.31 -4.12 15.99
N LEU A 29 -4.11 -3.61 16.23
CA LEU A 29 -3.76 -2.76 17.36
C LEU A 29 -3.45 -1.37 16.82
N VAL A 30 -4.16 -0.34 17.28
CA VAL A 30 -3.96 1.06 16.85
C VAL A 30 -3.58 1.92 18.06
N ILE A 31 -2.39 2.50 18.00
CA ILE A 31 -1.83 3.38 19.02
C ILE A 31 -1.48 4.71 18.35
N ALA A 32 -2.50 5.53 18.11
CA ALA A 32 -2.40 6.75 17.32
C ALA A 32 -1.43 7.79 17.93
N SER A 33 -1.35 7.85 19.27
CA SER A 33 -0.43 8.70 20.03
C SER A 33 1.04 8.42 19.72
N GLU A 34 1.37 7.17 19.39
CA GLU A 34 2.74 6.71 19.09
C GLU A 34 2.98 6.48 17.59
N GLY A 35 1.96 6.70 16.77
CA GLY A 35 2.03 6.45 15.33
C GLY A 35 2.14 4.98 14.97
N VAL A 36 1.65 4.07 15.83
CA VAL A 36 1.82 2.62 15.67
C VAL A 36 0.50 1.97 15.23
N VAL A 37 0.58 1.15 14.18
CA VAL A 37 -0.42 0.11 13.89
C VAL A 37 0.29 -1.23 13.86
N GLY A 38 -0.29 -2.21 14.55
CA GLY A 38 0.24 -3.57 14.60
C GLY A 38 -0.82 -4.65 14.45
N ILE A 39 -0.35 -5.89 14.42
CA ILE A 39 -1.15 -7.10 14.34
C ILE A 39 -0.93 -7.89 15.62
N ALA A 40 -2.02 -8.28 16.27
CA ALA A 40 -2.01 -9.09 17.48
C ALA A 40 -1.53 -10.51 17.17
N SER A 41 -0.56 -10.97 17.95
CA SER A 41 -0.04 -12.34 17.96
C SER A 41 0.64 -12.59 19.31
N THR A 42 1.27 -13.75 19.49
CA THR A 42 2.09 -14.02 20.68
C THR A 42 3.30 -13.09 20.83
N ASP A 43 3.68 -12.40 19.75
CA ASP A 43 4.74 -11.40 19.69
C ASP A 43 4.30 -10.32 18.70
N PRO A 44 3.43 -9.38 19.14
CA PRO A 44 2.67 -8.51 18.25
C PRO A 44 3.58 -7.66 17.37
N ILE A 45 3.15 -7.44 16.13
CA ILE A 45 4.04 -6.99 15.06
C ILE A 45 3.61 -5.60 14.60
N ALA A 46 4.55 -4.65 14.53
CA ALA A 46 4.32 -3.35 13.95
C ALA A 46 4.39 -3.38 12.41
N ILE A 47 3.42 -2.72 11.78
CA ILE A 47 3.35 -2.52 10.32
C ILE A 47 3.77 -1.12 9.93
N THR A 48 3.69 -0.17 10.86
CA THR A 48 4.16 1.21 10.73
C THR A 48 5.66 1.35 10.90
N THR A 49 6.22 2.48 10.46
CA THR A 49 7.64 2.81 10.66
C THR A 49 7.97 2.97 12.15
N ALA A 50 7.06 3.54 12.93
CA ALA A 50 7.13 3.50 14.38
C ALA A 50 6.66 2.13 14.87
N SER A 51 7.42 1.52 15.77
CA SER A 51 7.10 0.20 16.34
C SER A 51 6.64 0.24 17.79
N GLY A 52 7.05 1.27 18.55
CA GLY A 52 6.83 1.30 20.00
C GLY A 52 7.38 0.03 20.67
N ALA A 53 6.58 -0.58 21.55
CA ALA A 53 6.85 -1.86 22.18
C ALA A 53 6.56 -3.10 21.29
N LEU A 54 5.99 -2.91 20.10
CA LEU A 54 5.70 -4.02 19.19
C LEU A 54 6.94 -4.41 18.38
N LYS A 55 6.96 -5.65 17.90
CA LYS A 55 8.06 -6.18 17.09
C LYS A 55 8.15 -5.50 15.74
N ALA A 56 9.32 -4.95 15.43
CA ALA A 56 9.65 -4.46 14.10
C ALA A 56 10.33 -5.55 13.26
N PHE A 57 10.15 -5.46 11.94
CA PHE A 57 10.86 -6.30 10.98
C PHE A 57 11.82 -5.45 10.14
N PRO A 58 13.02 -5.96 9.84
CA PRO A 58 13.92 -5.27 8.92
C PRO A 58 13.36 -5.29 7.48
N PRO A 59 13.84 -4.41 6.59
CA PRO A 59 13.46 -4.43 5.18
C PRO A 59 13.74 -5.80 4.56
N MET A 60 12.71 -6.44 4.02
CA MET A 60 12.80 -7.74 3.34
C MET A 60 11.72 -7.89 2.27
N SER A 61 11.88 -8.88 1.40
CA SER A 61 10.93 -9.09 0.30
C SER A 61 9.57 -9.57 0.81
N ARG A 62 8.52 -9.34 0.01
CA ARG A 62 7.15 -9.83 0.28
C ARG A 62 7.11 -11.34 0.55
N ALA A 63 7.87 -12.12 -0.22
CA ALA A 63 7.92 -13.57 -0.07
C ALA A 63 8.58 -13.99 1.25
N MET A 64 9.63 -13.27 1.68
CA MET A 64 10.27 -13.52 2.98
C MET A 64 9.36 -13.14 4.14
N LEU A 65 8.65 -12.00 4.06
CA LEU A 65 7.68 -11.63 5.09
C LEU A 65 6.62 -12.71 5.29
N LEU A 66 6.08 -13.27 4.20
CA LEU A 66 5.08 -14.34 4.28
C LEU A 66 5.63 -15.67 4.80
N ALA A 67 6.95 -15.88 4.73
CA ALA A 67 7.60 -17.07 5.29
C ALA A 67 7.91 -16.92 6.79
N GLU A 68 8.23 -15.70 7.23
CA GLU A 68 8.61 -15.40 8.62
C GLU A 68 7.41 -15.10 9.52
N LEU A 69 6.34 -14.52 8.96
CA LEU A 69 5.16 -14.10 9.71
C LEU A 69 4.14 -15.23 9.80
N VAL A 70 3.52 -15.37 10.97
CA VAL A 70 2.36 -16.25 11.17
C VAL A 70 1.12 -15.76 10.40
N HIS A 71 1.08 -14.46 10.08
CA HIS A 71 -0.05 -13.83 9.41
C HIS A 71 0.03 -13.94 7.89
N ASP A 72 -1.10 -14.27 7.26
CA ASP A 72 -1.21 -14.30 5.82
C ASP A 72 -1.23 -12.89 5.19
N ALA A 73 -1.15 -12.84 3.86
CA ALA A 73 -1.19 -11.59 3.11
C ALA A 73 -2.46 -10.77 3.34
N THR A 74 -3.58 -11.41 3.68
CA THR A 74 -4.87 -10.75 3.90
C THR A 74 -4.87 -9.98 5.22
N VAL A 75 -4.35 -10.59 6.28
CA VAL A 75 -4.24 -9.96 7.60
C VAL A 75 -3.24 -8.81 7.56
N ILE A 76 -2.08 -9.01 6.93
CA ILE A 76 -1.08 -7.96 6.73
C ILE A 76 -1.68 -6.80 5.93
N GLY A 77 -2.39 -7.09 4.83
CA GLY A 77 -3.03 -6.06 4.02
C GLY A 77 -4.06 -5.23 4.79
N ARG A 78 -4.86 -5.84 5.67
CA ARG A 78 -5.81 -5.12 6.53
C ARG A 78 -5.12 -4.16 7.49
N ALA A 79 -4.00 -4.57 8.08
CA ALA A 79 -3.22 -3.73 8.97
C ALA A 79 -2.59 -2.54 8.22
N VAL A 80 -2.10 -2.77 7.00
CA VAL A 80 -1.63 -1.70 6.11
C VAL A 80 -2.76 -0.73 5.78
N ASP A 81 -3.93 -1.24 5.38
CA ASP A 81 -5.10 -0.41 5.07
C ASP A 81 -5.55 0.41 6.30
N GLU A 82 -5.46 -0.15 7.50
CA GLU A 82 -5.76 0.55 8.76
C GLU A 82 -4.75 1.68 9.02
N ALA A 83 -3.45 1.41 8.90
CA ALA A 83 -2.41 2.43 9.05
C ALA A 83 -2.59 3.59 8.06
N LEU A 84 -2.91 3.27 6.80
CA LEU A 84 -3.19 4.26 5.76
C LEU A 84 -4.46 5.09 6.07
N ARG A 85 -5.50 4.47 6.64
CA ARG A 85 -6.73 5.19 7.08
C ARG A 85 -6.41 6.24 8.15
N HIS A 86 -5.53 5.90 9.10
CA HIS A 86 -5.06 6.83 10.14
C HIS A 86 -3.93 7.77 9.69
N ARG A 87 -3.52 7.69 8.40
CA ARG A 87 -2.41 8.47 7.82
C ARG A 87 -1.08 8.25 8.55
N LEU A 88 -0.87 7.06 9.10
CA LEU A 88 0.37 6.68 9.75
C LEU A 88 1.35 6.13 8.70
N PRO A 89 2.66 6.42 8.83
CA PRO A 89 3.66 5.93 7.88
C PRO A 89 3.82 4.42 8.01
N VAL A 90 3.51 3.69 6.94
CA VAL A 90 3.70 2.24 6.82
C VAL A 90 5.17 1.96 6.51
N ALA A 91 5.77 0.95 7.14
CA ALA A 91 7.14 0.55 6.81
C ALA A 91 7.20 -0.09 5.40
N ASP A 92 8.22 0.27 4.62
CA ASP A 92 8.30 0.02 3.18
C ASP A 92 8.05 -1.44 2.78
N GLN A 93 8.57 -2.39 3.56
CA GLN A 93 8.44 -3.82 3.30
C GLN A 93 6.97 -4.30 3.33
N PHE A 94 6.07 -3.58 4.02
CA PHE A 94 4.65 -3.90 4.09
C PHE A 94 3.79 -3.19 3.03
N LEU A 95 4.31 -2.16 2.35
CA LEU A 95 3.53 -1.42 1.35
C LEU A 95 3.03 -2.31 0.19
N GLY A 96 3.76 -3.37 -0.14
CA GLY A 96 3.37 -4.35 -1.16
C GLY A 96 2.15 -5.21 -0.81
N PHE A 97 1.61 -5.10 0.41
CA PHE A 97 0.39 -5.76 0.86
C PHE A 97 -0.84 -4.85 0.87
N ALA A 98 -0.68 -3.56 0.60
CA ALA A 98 -1.80 -2.63 0.50
C ALA A 98 -2.84 -3.19 -0.49
N GLY A 99 -4.10 -3.25 -0.06
CA GLY A 99 -5.18 -3.70 -0.92
C GLY A 99 -5.37 -2.73 -2.10
N PRO A 100 -6.04 -3.16 -3.19
CA PRO A 100 -6.56 -2.22 -4.16
C PRO A 100 -7.51 -1.27 -3.42
N SER A 101 -7.02 -0.03 -3.21
CA SER A 101 -7.64 1.07 -2.47
C SER A 101 -9.14 0.86 -2.28
N HIS A 102 -9.55 0.41 -1.08
CA HIS A 102 -10.97 0.35 -0.75
C HIS A 102 -11.53 1.76 -0.96
N LEU A 103 -12.52 1.87 -1.85
CA LEU A 103 -13.13 3.13 -2.29
C LEU A 103 -13.29 4.07 -1.11
N LEU A 104 -12.56 5.20 -1.19
CA LEU A 104 -12.67 6.32 -0.26
C LEU A 104 -14.16 6.61 -0.07
N ARG A 105 -14.66 6.46 1.16
CA ARG A 105 -15.98 7.01 1.49
C ARG A 105 -15.89 8.50 1.21
N SER A 106 -16.92 9.04 0.56
CA SER A 106 -17.06 10.45 0.15
C SER A 106 -16.65 11.50 1.22
N SER A 107 -16.63 11.10 2.50
CA SER A 107 -16.22 11.93 3.64
C SER A 107 -14.72 12.05 3.90
N GLU A 108 -13.85 11.19 3.36
CA GLU A 108 -12.40 11.22 3.66
C GLU A 108 -11.55 11.52 2.42
N VAL A 109 -11.13 12.79 2.36
CA VAL A 109 -10.04 13.35 1.53
C VAL A 109 -10.29 13.35 0.01
N ARG A 110 -11.07 14.34 -0.45
CA ARG A 110 -10.88 14.90 -1.79
C ARG A 110 -9.48 15.51 -1.89
N ARG A 111 -8.55 14.84 -2.58
CA ARG A 111 -7.59 15.58 -3.41
C ARG A 111 -8.26 15.77 -4.77
N THR A 112 -8.83 16.95 -4.97
CA THR A 112 -9.34 17.34 -6.29
C THR A 112 -8.13 17.49 -7.20
N LEU A 113 -7.85 16.49 -8.04
CA LEU A 113 -6.97 16.71 -9.19
C LEU A 113 -7.67 17.76 -10.05
N THR A 114 -7.00 18.89 -10.25
CA THR A 114 -7.53 19.90 -11.16
C THR A 114 -7.46 19.35 -12.58
N HIS A 115 -8.29 19.88 -13.48
CA HIS A 115 -8.20 19.54 -14.89
C HIS A 115 -6.76 19.77 -15.42
N SER A 116 -6.07 20.80 -14.91
CA SER A 116 -4.66 21.07 -15.23
C SER A 116 -3.71 19.96 -14.78
N ASP A 117 -3.90 19.40 -13.58
CA ASP A 117 -3.07 18.28 -13.09
C ASP A 117 -3.23 17.03 -13.99
N ILE A 118 -4.45 16.78 -14.46
CA ILE A 118 -4.77 15.68 -15.37
C ILE A 118 -4.12 15.93 -16.74
N MET A 119 -4.20 17.15 -17.26
CA MET A 119 -3.59 17.52 -18.55
C MET A 119 -2.07 17.45 -18.51
N VAL A 120 -1.43 17.96 -17.45
CA VAL A 120 0.04 17.88 -17.29
C VAL A 120 0.52 16.44 -17.21
N THR A 121 -0.21 15.59 -16.47
CA THR A 121 0.12 14.15 -16.35
C THR A 121 -0.03 13.44 -17.68
N THR A 122 -1.10 13.78 -18.41
CA THR A 122 -1.39 13.27 -19.75
C THR A 122 -0.30 13.63 -20.75
N ASP A 123 0.10 14.90 -20.82
CA ASP A 123 1.16 15.37 -21.73
C ASP A 123 2.52 14.73 -21.41
N ALA A 124 2.82 14.53 -20.12
CA ALA A 124 4.04 13.85 -19.69
C ALA A 124 4.07 12.38 -20.12
N LEU A 125 2.93 11.69 -20.03
CA LEU A 125 2.79 10.31 -20.52
C LEU A 125 2.92 10.24 -22.04
N ASP A 126 2.25 11.11 -22.78
CA ASP A 126 2.31 11.15 -24.25
C ASP A 126 3.75 11.40 -24.73
N ARG A 127 4.45 12.35 -24.09
CA ARG A 127 5.87 12.63 -24.38
C ARG A 127 6.77 11.43 -24.08
N ARG A 128 6.51 10.71 -22.98
CA ARG A 128 7.30 9.53 -22.60
C ARG A 128 7.06 8.35 -23.54
N ILE A 129 5.81 8.13 -23.94
CA ILE A 129 5.42 7.10 -24.92
C ILE A 129 6.10 7.39 -26.26
N ALA A 130 6.07 8.63 -26.74
CA ALA A 130 6.73 9.02 -27.98
C ALA A 130 8.24 8.72 -27.94
N GLY A 131 8.93 9.17 -26.89
CA GLY A 131 10.37 8.92 -26.76
C GLY A 131 10.74 7.43 -26.64
N LEU A 132 9.89 6.62 -26.02
CA LEU A 132 10.11 5.16 -25.94
C LEU A 132 9.80 4.46 -27.27
N ARG A 133 8.82 4.94 -28.05
CA ARG A 133 8.55 4.44 -29.41
C ARG A 133 9.72 4.73 -30.33
N ASP A 134 10.26 5.95 -30.32
CA ASP A 134 11.43 6.32 -31.12
C ASP A 134 12.64 5.42 -30.79
N ARG A 135 12.85 5.15 -29.50
CA ARG A 135 13.90 4.23 -29.06
C ARG A 135 13.64 2.79 -29.53
N ALA A 136 12.41 2.32 -29.45
CA ALA A 136 12.02 0.98 -29.88
C ALA A 136 12.21 0.74 -31.39
N VAL A 137 12.22 1.78 -32.23
CA VAL A 137 12.55 1.66 -33.67
C VAL A 137 14.00 1.23 -33.90
N THR A 138 14.90 1.57 -32.97
CA THR A 138 16.35 1.32 -33.09
C THR A 138 16.83 0.06 -32.40
N VAL A 139 15.98 -0.59 -31.62
CA VAL A 139 16.32 -1.76 -30.78
C VAL A 139 15.72 -3.02 -31.38
N ASP A 140 16.51 -4.10 -31.43
CA ASP A 140 16.02 -5.41 -31.86
C ASP A 140 14.93 -5.92 -30.90
N PRO A 141 13.71 -6.21 -31.39
CA PRO A 141 12.57 -6.60 -30.56
C PRO A 141 12.75 -7.92 -29.79
N GLU A 142 13.62 -8.82 -30.26
CA GLU A 142 13.86 -10.12 -29.63
C GLU A 142 14.88 -10.05 -28.49
N THR A 143 15.53 -8.89 -28.33
CA THR A 143 16.45 -8.65 -27.20
C THR A 143 15.69 -8.35 -25.91
N SER A 144 16.35 -8.54 -24.77
CA SER A 144 15.78 -8.17 -23.47
C SER A 144 15.40 -6.69 -23.39
N GLU A 145 16.14 -5.80 -24.08
CA GLU A 145 15.79 -4.38 -24.17
C GLU A 145 14.53 -4.16 -25.00
N GLY A 146 14.38 -4.83 -26.15
CA GLY A 146 13.17 -4.80 -26.97
C GLY A 146 11.92 -5.29 -26.23
N LEU A 147 12.05 -6.39 -25.48
CA LEU A 147 10.98 -6.93 -24.64
C LEU A 147 10.59 -5.97 -23.50
N PHE A 148 11.56 -5.36 -22.84
CA PHE A 148 11.32 -4.38 -21.78
C PHE A 148 10.62 -3.12 -22.33
N LEU A 149 11.06 -2.60 -23.48
CA LEU A 149 10.45 -1.46 -24.14
C LEU A 149 8.99 -1.74 -24.50
N ARG A 150 8.69 -2.94 -25.00
CA ARG A 150 7.31 -3.36 -25.31
C ARG A 150 6.42 -3.40 -24.08
N LEU A 151 6.90 -3.96 -22.97
CA LEU A 151 6.17 -4.00 -21.70
C LEU A 151 5.92 -2.60 -21.15
N ALA A 152 6.95 -1.75 -21.14
CA ALA A 152 6.86 -0.37 -20.67
C ALA A 152 5.87 0.46 -21.51
N LEU A 153 5.91 0.31 -22.84
CA LEU A 153 4.95 0.96 -23.75
C LEU A 153 3.51 0.50 -23.49
N GLY A 154 3.29 -0.79 -23.24
CA GLY A 154 1.96 -1.31 -22.90
C GLY A 154 1.43 -0.76 -21.58
N GLN A 155 2.27 -0.68 -20.55
CA GLN A 155 1.89 -0.12 -19.25
C GLN A 155 1.55 1.38 -19.34
N LEU A 156 2.36 2.15 -20.08
CA LEU A 156 2.14 3.59 -20.23
C LEU A 156 0.91 3.90 -21.09
N ALA A 157 0.67 3.13 -22.16
CA ALA A 157 -0.55 3.25 -22.95
C ALA A 157 -1.80 2.95 -22.10
N GLY A 158 -1.78 1.86 -21.33
CA GLY A 158 -2.89 1.54 -20.43
C GLY A 158 -3.08 2.54 -19.28
N ALA A 159 -2.01 3.22 -18.83
CA ALA A 159 -2.12 4.34 -17.89
C ALA A 159 -2.77 5.58 -18.55
N ARG A 160 -2.37 5.89 -19.79
CA ARG A 160 -2.91 7.00 -20.58
C ARG A 160 -4.40 6.82 -20.89
N ASP A 161 -4.82 5.62 -21.28
CA ASP A 161 -6.21 5.31 -21.58
C ASP A 161 -7.10 5.48 -20.34
N ARG A 162 -6.63 5.04 -19.18
CA ARG A 162 -7.35 5.20 -17.90
C ARG A 162 -7.52 6.67 -17.48
N LEU A 163 -6.62 7.56 -17.89
CA LEU A 163 -6.71 8.99 -17.63
C LEU A 163 -7.60 9.74 -18.65
N GLY A 164 -7.84 9.16 -19.82
CA GLY A 164 -8.66 9.74 -20.88
C GLY A 164 -10.15 9.39 -20.84
N ILE A 165 -10.58 8.47 -19.95
CA ILE A 165 -11.99 8.19 -19.73
C ILE A 165 -12.58 9.33 -18.89
N ASP A 166 -13.47 10.12 -19.49
CA ASP A 166 -14.24 11.12 -18.74
C ASP A 166 -14.87 10.45 -17.52
N PRO A 167 -14.72 11.01 -16.31
CA PRO A 167 -15.35 10.46 -15.13
C PRO A 167 -16.87 10.53 -15.34
N THR A 168 -17.50 9.37 -15.54
CA THR A 168 -18.95 9.26 -15.67
C THR A 168 -19.59 9.93 -14.45
N PRO A 169 -20.41 10.99 -14.63
CA PRO A 169 -21.07 11.62 -13.49
C PRO A 169 -21.98 10.57 -12.85
N THR A 170 -21.66 10.22 -11.60
CA THR A 170 -22.51 9.38 -10.77
C THR A 170 -23.78 10.19 -10.47
N ARG A 171 -24.90 9.73 -11.00
CA ARG A 171 -26.23 10.31 -10.81
C ARG A 171 -26.82 9.92 -9.47
#